data_AF-A0A6I0JBV1-F1
#
_entry.id   AF-A0A6I0JBV1-F1
#
_cell.length_a   1.000
_cell.length_b   1.000
_cell.length_c   1.000
_cell.angle_alpha   90.00
_cell.angle_beta   90.00
_cell.angle_gamma   90.00
#
_symmetry.space_group_name_H-M   'P 1'
#
loop_
_entity.id
_entity.type
_entity.pdbx_description
1 polymer ?
#
loop_
_entity_poly.entity_id
_entity_poly.type
_entity_poly.pdbx_seq_one_letter_code
_entity_poly.pdbx_strand_id
1 'polypeptide(L)'
;TDNNIEVYLGDISESNIQDFKKEVLEEPFLKFVKSEKPAFLSEILTGQSIVSGTRSYGSVGFRAKRKDSHVVPVTGFVTAGHVVQKAGTYVYENESMSTPIGCAEISQTSGDTDAAFCYSMNGYTFSNHLYSDFLSVNPKLSSYLVNSKVAIRGRHSASTGYINSTYATSTFKWPSQGISVTLTGIVKMTCNSQSGDSGCIVYTPDDMNIAGTLIGGVTKSNPSYFMPASRTVEKYGLELY
;
A
#
# COMPACT_ATOMS: atom_id res chain seq x y z
N THR A 1 31.05 -23.87 -14.43
CA THR A 1 30.84 -23.50 -13.03
C THR A 1 31.62 -22.23 -12.82
N ASP A 2 30.93 -21.10 -12.80
CA ASP A 2 31.59 -19.80 -12.69
C ASP A 2 31.77 -19.48 -11.22
N ASN A 3 33.01 -19.56 -10.74
CA ASN A 3 33.38 -19.13 -9.40
C ASN A 3 33.50 -17.61 -9.42
N ASN A 4 32.47 -16.92 -8.91
CA ASN A 4 32.46 -15.46 -8.82
C ASN A 4 32.66 -15.03 -7.37
N ILE A 5 33.47 -14.00 -7.16
CA ILE A 5 33.66 -13.33 -5.87
C ILE A 5 32.96 -11.97 -5.97
N GLU A 6 31.95 -11.75 -5.13
CA GLU A 6 31.24 -10.47 -5.04
C GLU A 6 31.82 -9.64 -3.90
N VAL A 7 32.20 -8.39 -4.19
CA VAL A 7 32.73 -7.45 -3.21
C VAL A 7 31.85 -6.21 -3.18
N TYR A 8 31.43 -5.82 -1.97
CA TYR A 8 30.49 -4.74 -1.72
C TYR A 8 31.17 -3.60 -0.96
N LEU A 9 31.13 -2.38 -1.51
CA LEU A 9 31.61 -1.18 -0.82
C LEU A 9 30.47 -0.49 -0.06
N GLY A 10 30.64 -0.34 1.26
CA GLY A 10 29.68 0.36 2.11
C GLY A 10 29.74 1.89 2.02
N ASP A 11 30.80 2.46 1.45
CA ASP A 11 30.97 3.90 1.21
C ASP A 11 31.38 4.10 -0.25
N ILE A 12 30.48 4.72 -1.02
CA ILE A 12 30.59 4.95 -2.47
C ILE A 12 31.05 6.37 -2.81
N SER A 13 31.72 7.05 -1.88
CA SER A 13 32.42 8.30 -2.21
C SER A 13 33.43 8.07 -3.34
N GLU A 14 33.61 9.08 -4.19
CA GLU A 14 34.50 8.98 -5.35
C GLU A 14 35.93 8.59 -4.92
N SER A 15 36.41 9.11 -3.79
CA SER A 15 37.70 8.73 -3.22
C SER A 15 37.80 7.23 -2.91
N ASN A 16 36.81 6.65 -2.24
CA ASN A 16 36.84 5.23 -1.86
C ASN A 16 36.66 4.30 -3.05
N ILE A 17 35.89 4.71 -4.06
CA ILE A 17 35.79 3.97 -5.32
C ILE A 17 37.15 3.94 -6.01
N GLN A 18 37.84 5.08 -6.08
CA GLN A 18 39.15 5.18 -6.74
C GLN A 18 40.23 4.42 -5.97
N ASP A 19 40.22 4.48 -4.64
CA ASP A 19 41.19 3.76 -3.80
C ASP A 19 40.95 2.24 -3.89
N PHE A 20 39.69 1.78 -3.87
CA PHE A 20 39.40 0.36 -4.05
C PHE A 20 39.79 -0.15 -5.45
N LYS A 21 39.51 0.63 -6.52
CA LYS A 21 39.92 0.28 -7.90
C LYS A 21 41.44 0.23 -8.09
N LYS A 22 42.21 0.95 -7.28
CA LYS A 22 43.69 0.88 -7.30
C LYS A 22 44.21 -0.39 -6.63
N GLU A 23 43.59 -0.80 -5.52
CA GLU A 23 44.02 -1.94 -4.71
C GLU A 23 43.49 -3.28 -5.25
N VAL A 24 42.31 -3.28 -5.87
CA VAL A 24 41.65 -4.45 -6.43
C VAL A 24 41.54 -4.26 -7.95
N LEU A 25 42.53 -4.79 -8.68
CA LEU A 25 42.58 -4.81 -10.14
C LEU A 25 41.28 -5.37 -10.75
N GLU A 26 40.83 -4.79 -11.88
CA GLU A 26 39.70 -5.29 -12.68
C GLU A 26 40.07 -6.63 -13.35
N GLU A 27 40.09 -7.70 -12.56
CA GLU A 27 40.24 -9.06 -13.06
C GLU A 27 38.90 -9.57 -13.64
N PRO A 28 38.91 -10.41 -14.69
CA PRO A 28 37.70 -10.85 -15.39
C PRO A 28 36.70 -11.65 -14.54
N PHE A 29 37.08 -12.06 -13.33
CA PHE A 29 36.23 -12.76 -12.36
C PHE A 29 35.71 -11.87 -11.22
N LEU A 30 36.09 -10.59 -11.18
CA LEU A 30 35.64 -9.62 -10.18
C LEU A 30 34.68 -8.61 -10.83
N LYS A 31 33.40 -8.68 -10.46
CA LYS A 31 32.39 -7.72 -10.92
C LYS A 31 32.13 -6.68 -9.84
N PHE A 32 32.44 -5.42 -10.15
CA PHE A 32 32.04 -4.30 -9.30
C PHE A 32 30.54 -4.06 -9.44
N VAL A 33 29.82 -4.08 -8.32
CA VAL A 33 28.41 -3.73 -8.26
C VAL A 33 28.22 -2.63 -7.22
N LYS A 34 27.66 -1.50 -7.65
CA LYS A 34 27.27 -0.43 -6.75
C LYS A 34 26.19 -0.96 -5.81
N SER A 35 26.44 -0.89 -4.50
CA SER A 35 25.48 -1.26 -3.46
C SER A 35 25.40 -0.16 -2.41
N GLU A 36 24.23 -0.02 -1.79
CA GLU A 36 24.03 0.80 -0.60
C GLU A 36 24.31 -0.05 0.65
N LYS A 37 24.50 0.61 1.82
CA LYS A 37 24.66 -0.09 3.10
C LYS A 37 23.39 -0.92 3.38
N PRO A 38 23.52 -2.21 3.73
CA PRO A 38 22.39 -2.98 4.24
C PRO A 38 21.81 -2.30 5.48
N ALA A 39 20.51 -2.05 5.49
CA ALA A 39 19.76 -1.55 6.62
C ALA A 39 18.83 -2.64 7.15
N PHE A 40 18.46 -2.58 8.44
CA PHE A 40 17.34 -3.37 8.92
C PHE A 40 16.09 -3.01 8.11
N LEU A 41 15.43 -4.02 7.55
CA LEU A 41 14.17 -3.81 6.87
C LEU A 41 13.14 -3.35 7.90
N SER A 42 12.57 -2.16 7.71
CA SER A 42 11.40 -1.76 8.46
C SER A 42 10.19 -2.43 7.82
N GLU A 43 9.43 -3.18 8.63
CA GLU A 43 8.19 -3.82 8.20
C GLU A 43 7.02 -2.91 8.57
N ILE A 44 6.29 -2.45 7.55
CA ILE A 44 5.08 -1.64 7.72
C ILE A 44 3.87 -2.57 7.69
N LEU A 45 3.02 -2.48 8.72
CA LEU A 45 1.91 -3.39 8.90
C LEU A 45 0.66 -2.99 8.08
N THR A 46 -0.16 -3.98 7.74
CA THR A 46 -1.46 -3.75 7.11
C THR A 46 -2.40 -3.01 8.07
N GLY A 47 -3.01 -1.92 7.62
CA GLY A 47 -3.83 -1.04 8.46
C GLY A 47 -3.04 0.02 9.24
N GLN A 48 -1.70 0.01 9.17
CA GLN A 48 -0.88 1.03 9.82
C GLN A 48 -1.11 2.41 9.21
N SER A 49 -0.98 3.45 10.05
CA SER A 49 -1.08 4.85 9.63
C SER A 49 -0.05 5.22 8.57
N ILE A 50 -0.48 6.04 7.60
CA ILE A 50 0.39 6.69 6.63
C ILE A 50 0.00 8.16 6.45
N VAL A 51 0.98 8.96 6.05
CA VAL A 51 0.80 10.37 5.66
C VAL A 51 1.35 10.55 4.25
N SER A 52 0.58 11.14 3.36
CA SER A 52 1.06 11.45 2.00
C SER A 52 1.84 12.77 1.97
N GLY A 53 2.64 12.95 0.91
CA GLY A 53 3.36 14.19 0.61
C GLY A 53 2.47 15.45 0.58
N THR A 54 1.16 15.28 0.39
CA THR A 54 0.16 16.35 0.39
C THR A 54 -0.50 16.57 1.76
N ARG A 55 0.06 15.97 2.83
CA ARG A 55 -0.45 16.00 4.20
C ARG A 55 -1.87 15.43 4.35
N SER A 56 -2.22 14.46 3.52
CA SER A 56 -3.43 13.65 3.71
C SER A 56 -3.10 12.42 4.54
N TYR A 57 -4.03 12.02 5.40
CA TYR A 57 -3.87 10.87 6.30
C TYR A 57 -4.65 9.68 5.76
N GLY A 58 -4.05 8.50 5.85
CA GLY A 58 -4.70 7.25 5.52
C GLY A 58 -4.07 6.07 6.23
N SER A 59 -4.34 4.89 5.71
CA SER A 59 -3.77 3.64 6.20
C SER A 59 -3.26 2.78 5.05
N VAL A 60 -2.34 1.86 5.36
CA VAL A 60 -1.94 0.78 4.44
C VAL A 60 -3.14 -0.16 4.26
N GLY A 61 -3.50 -0.42 3.01
CA GLY A 61 -4.60 -1.33 2.64
C GLY A 61 -4.11 -2.77 2.57
N PHE A 62 -3.64 -3.21 1.41
CA PHE A 62 -3.06 -4.56 1.27
C PHE A 62 -1.81 -4.51 0.43
N ARG A 63 -0.86 -5.41 0.68
CA ARG A 63 0.34 -5.49 -0.14
C ARG A 63 0.03 -6.12 -1.51
N ALA A 64 0.66 -5.58 -2.54
CA ALA A 64 0.53 -6.08 -3.89
C ALA A 64 1.84 -5.89 -4.67
N LYS A 65 2.05 -6.68 -5.71
CA LYS A 65 3.19 -6.56 -6.62
C LYS A 65 2.68 -6.38 -8.04
N ARG A 66 3.32 -5.52 -8.82
CA ARG A 66 3.02 -5.42 -10.25
C ARG A 66 3.84 -6.44 -11.02
N LYS A 67 3.20 -7.11 -11.97
CA LYS A 67 3.82 -8.14 -12.83
C LYS A 67 4.48 -7.62 -14.11
N ASP A 68 4.20 -6.39 -14.53
CA ASP A 68 4.62 -5.93 -15.86
C ASP A 68 6.08 -5.42 -15.95
N SER A 69 6.68 -5.73 -17.10
CA SER A 69 7.87 -5.16 -17.76
C SER A 69 9.21 -5.10 -17.01
N HIS A 70 9.26 -5.41 -15.72
CA HIS A 70 10.49 -5.38 -14.92
C HIS A 70 11.02 -6.78 -14.67
N VAL A 71 12.35 -6.95 -14.75
CA VAL A 71 13.05 -8.22 -14.42
C VAL A 71 12.81 -8.64 -12.96
N VAL A 72 12.46 -7.67 -12.09
CA VAL A 72 12.11 -7.87 -10.68
C VAL A 72 10.71 -7.26 -10.43
N PRO A 73 9.75 -8.00 -9.84
CA PRO A 73 8.43 -7.46 -9.52
C PRO A 73 8.52 -6.22 -8.62
N VAL A 74 7.80 -5.16 -9.00
CA VAL A 74 7.71 -3.96 -8.16
C VAL A 74 6.73 -4.23 -7.03
N THR A 75 7.27 -4.40 -5.82
CA THR A 75 6.52 -4.68 -4.59
C THR A 75 6.06 -3.41 -3.90
N GLY A 76 4.83 -3.42 -3.40
CA GLY A 76 4.23 -2.25 -2.77
C GLY A 76 2.98 -2.58 -2.00
N PHE A 77 2.15 -1.56 -1.83
CA PHE A 77 0.86 -1.66 -1.18
C PHE A 77 -0.19 -0.83 -1.90
N VAL A 78 -1.44 -1.22 -1.72
CA VAL A 78 -2.61 -0.48 -2.15
C VAL A 78 -3.15 0.34 -0.99
N THR A 79 -3.55 1.57 -1.26
CA THR A 79 -4.33 2.43 -0.36
C THR A 79 -5.42 3.14 -1.16
N ALA A 80 -6.16 4.07 -0.57
CA ALA A 80 -7.17 4.85 -1.28
C ALA A 80 -6.50 5.93 -2.15
N GLY A 81 -7.05 6.16 -3.34
CA GLY A 81 -6.53 7.13 -4.30
C GLY A 81 -6.54 8.54 -3.72
N HIS A 82 -7.59 8.90 -2.97
CA HIS A 82 -7.71 10.23 -2.39
C HIS A 82 -6.72 10.51 -1.25
N VAL A 83 -6.05 9.48 -0.72
CA VAL A 83 -4.97 9.66 0.27
C VAL A 83 -3.72 10.21 -0.41
N VAL A 84 -3.30 9.63 -1.54
CA VAL A 84 -2.06 10.04 -2.24
C VAL A 84 -2.31 11.01 -3.40
N GLN A 85 -3.55 11.09 -3.88
CA GLN A 85 -4.10 12.02 -4.89
C GLN A 85 -3.58 11.82 -6.31
N LYS A 86 -2.27 11.65 -6.50
CA LYS A 86 -1.64 11.50 -7.82
C LYS A 86 -0.38 10.63 -7.75
N ALA A 87 -0.01 10.06 -8.90
CA ALA A 87 1.28 9.41 -9.11
C ALA A 87 2.46 10.35 -8.80
N GLY A 88 3.59 9.78 -8.37
CA GLY A 88 4.78 10.48 -7.89
C GLY A 88 4.66 11.07 -6.48
N THR A 89 3.54 10.84 -5.78
CA THR A 89 3.37 11.33 -4.40
C THR A 89 4.02 10.37 -3.41
N TYR A 90 4.99 10.86 -2.64
CA TYR A 90 5.60 10.09 -1.57
C TYR A 90 4.65 9.84 -0.40
N VAL A 91 4.87 8.71 0.28
CA VAL A 91 4.16 8.29 1.48
C VAL A 91 5.16 8.11 2.61
N TYR A 92 4.76 8.49 3.81
CA TYR A 92 5.56 8.49 5.03
C TYR A 92 4.79 7.80 6.16
N GLU A 93 5.51 7.28 7.15
CA GLU A 93 4.91 6.64 8.32
C GLU A 93 4.18 7.66 9.24
N ASN A 94 4.69 8.89 9.29
CA ASN A 94 4.20 9.92 10.21
C ASN A 94 4.42 11.35 9.69
N GLU A 95 3.91 12.34 10.44
CA GLU A 95 3.87 13.76 10.09
C GLU A 95 5.24 14.45 10.02
N SER A 96 6.30 13.84 10.55
CA SER A 96 7.67 14.36 10.39
C SER A 96 8.14 14.29 8.94
N MET A 97 7.57 13.37 8.14
CA MET A 97 7.85 13.19 6.71
C MET A 97 9.35 13.11 6.39
N SER A 98 10.16 12.55 7.30
CA SER A 98 11.63 12.55 7.20
C SER A 98 12.16 11.60 6.12
N THR A 99 11.54 10.42 6.00
CA THR A 99 11.97 9.38 5.06
C THR A 99 10.76 8.75 4.38
N PRO A 100 10.67 8.79 3.05
CA PRO A 100 9.56 8.16 2.34
C PRO A 100 9.66 6.63 2.47
N ILE A 101 8.53 5.99 2.77
CA ILE A 101 8.39 4.53 2.88
C ILE A 101 7.83 3.91 1.59
N GLY A 102 7.18 4.74 0.77
CA GLY A 102 6.66 4.37 -0.53
C GLY A 102 6.39 5.58 -1.40
N CYS A 103 6.07 5.33 -2.66
CA CYS A 103 5.68 6.37 -3.61
C CYS A 103 4.55 5.87 -4.50
N ALA A 104 3.52 6.68 -4.70
CA ALA A 104 2.39 6.35 -5.54
C ALA A 104 2.84 6.20 -6.99
N GLU A 105 2.69 5.00 -7.54
CA GLU A 105 2.93 4.76 -8.96
C GLU A 105 1.71 5.10 -9.79
N ILE A 106 0.55 4.65 -9.30
CA ILE A 106 -0.76 4.84 -9.93
C ILE A 106 -1.71 5.31 -8.83
N SER A 107 -2.53 6.31 -9.14
CA SER A 107 -3.56 6.81 -8.25
C SER A 107 -4.76 7.30 -9.06
N GLN A 108 -5.96 6.90 -8.66
CA GLN A 108 -7.20 7.37 -9.26
C GLN A 108 -8.27 7.56 -8.18
N THR A 109 -9.03 8.65 -8.29
CA THR A 109 -10.20 8.98 -7.44
C THR A 109 -11.31 9.52 -8.33
N SER A 110 -11.88 8.66 -9.17
CA SER A 110 -12.96 9.03 -10.10
C SER A 110 -13.61 7.79 -10.72
N GLY A 111 -14.87 7.96 -11.18
CA GLY A 111 -15.58 6.94 -11.93
C GLY A 111 -15.92 5.70 -11.10
N ASP A 112 -15.21 4.61 -11.33
CA ASP A 112 -15.39 3.32 -10.65
C ASP A 112 -14.27 3.00 -9.66
N THR A 113 -13.36 3.96 -9.42
CA THR A 113 -12.09 3.72 -8.72
C THR A 113 -11.73 4.83 -7.75
N ASP A 114 -11.48 4.43 -6.51
CA ASP A 114 -10.71 5.19 -5.52
C ASP A 114 -9.63 4.29 -4.93
N ALA A 115 -8.48 4.28 -5.58
CA ALA A 115 -7.35 3.43 -5.20
C ALA A 115 -6.02 4.05 -5.66
N ALA A 116 -4.95 3.65 -5.00
CA ALA A 116 -3.60 3.89 -5.44
C ALA A 116 -2.72 2.70 -5.13
N PHE A 117 -1.79 2.40 -6.03
CA PHE A 117 -0.70 1.48 -5.80
C PHE A 117 0.58 2.28 -5.54
N CYS A 118 1.23 2.01 -4.41
CA CYS A 118 2.46 2.67 -4.00
C CYS A 118 3.58 1.63 -3.95
N TYR A 119 4.65 1.81 -4.72
CA TYR A 119 5.82 0.96 -4.63
C TYR A 119 6.60 1.26 -3.36
N SER A 120 7.27 0.24 -2.82
CA SER A 120 8.07 0.34 -1.59
C SER A 120 9.38 1.05 -1.87
N MET A 121 9.80 1.96 -0.99
CA MET A 121 11.15 2.54 -1.05
C MET A 121 12.19 1.53 -0.54
N ASN A 122 13.45 1.70 -0.94
CA ASN A 122 14.54 0.84 -0.48
C ASN A 122 14.61 0.80 1.06
N GLY A 123 14.80 -0.38 1.63
CA GLY A 123 14.82 -0.60 3.08
C GLY A 123 13.45 -0.77 3.74
N TYR A 124 12.35 -0.67 3.00
CA TYR A 124 10.99 -0.86 3.51
C TYR A 124 10.30 -2.06 2.87
N THR A 125 9.58 -2.82 3.70
CA THR A 125 8.72 -3.92 3.27
C THR A 125 7.34 -3.80 3.91
N PHE A 126 6.33 -4.39 3.29
CA PHE A 126 4.96 -4.36 3.79
C PHE A 126 4.49 -5.76 4.18
N SER A 127 3.83 -5.83 5.34
CA SER A 127 3.34 -7.08 5.91
C SER A 127 1.88 -7.35 5.59
N ASN A 128 1.51 -8.62 5.59
CA ASN A 128 0.11 -9.04 5.68
C ASN A 128 -0.40 -9.06 7.12
N HIS A 129 0.47 -8.84 8.11
CA HIS A 129 0.09 -8.76 9.50
C HIS A 129 -0.72 -7.49 9.79
N LEU A 130 -1.84 -7.66 10.50
CA LEU A 130 -2.74 -6.58 10.86
C LEU A 130 -2.12 -5.71 11.96
N TYR A 131 -2.17 -4.40 11.78
CA TYR A 131 -1.66 -3.43 12.72
C TYR A 131 -2.38 -3.53 14.09
N SER A 132 -1.60 -3.60 15.17
CA SER A 132 -2.09 -3.77 16.55
C SER A 132 -3.03 -4.98 16.74
N ASP A 133 -2.69 -6.09 16.09
CA ASP A 133 -3.38 -7.38 16.18
C ASP A 133 -2.32 -8.52 16.12
N PHE A 134 -2.73 -9.76 16.37
CA PHE A 134 -1.91 -10.96 16.16
C PHE A 134 -2.26 -11.70 14.86
N LEU A 135 -3.26 -11.22 14.13
CA LEU A 135 -3.77 -11.85 12.92
C LEU A 135 -3.08 -11.31 11.65
N SER A 136 -3.08 -12.13 10.60
CA SER A 136 -2.63 -11.74 9.27
C SER A 136 -3.73 -12.00 8.24
N VAL A 137 -3.83 -11.14 7.25
CA VAL A 137 -4.71 -11.38 6.10
C VAL A 137 -4.04 -12.34 5.11
N ASN A 138 -4.84 -13.17 4.47
CA ASN A 138 -4.39 -14.03 3.39
C ASN A 138 -4.22 -13.18 2.11
N PRO A 139 -3.17 -13.41 1.30
CA PRO A 139 -2.99 -12.75 0.01
C PRO A 139 -3.93 -13.36 -1.04
N LYS A 140 -5.23 -13.33 -0.75
CA LYS A 140 -6.31 -13.91 -1.54
C LYS A 140 -7.48 -12.94 -1.56
N LEU A 141 -8.14 -12.85 -2.70
CA LEU A 141 -9.36 -12.07 -2.84
C LEU A 141 -10.52 -12.78 -2.14
N SER A 142 -11.29 -12.02 -1.36
CA SER A 142 -12.53 -12.48 -0.76
C SER A 142 -13.62 -12.67 -1.81
N SER A 143 -14.47 -13.66 -1.60
CA SER A 143 -15.81 -13.71 -2.21
C SER A 143 -16.83 -13.31 -1.16
N TYR A 144 -17.72 -12.37 -1.49
CA TYR A 144 -18.72 -11.88 -0.55
C TYR A 144 -20.02 -11.50 -1.28
N LEU A 145 -21.11 -11.51 -0.54
CA LEU A 145 -22.45 -11.14 -0.96
C LEU A 145 -23.03 -10.12 0.04
N VAL A 146 -24.23 -9.61 -0.24
CA VAL A 146 -24.98 -8.86 0.77
C VAL A 146 -25.20 -9.75 2.00
N ASN A 147 -25.10 -9.15 3.18
CA ASN A 147 -25.07 -9.78 4.51
C ASN A 147 -23.83 -10.62 4.84
N SER A 148 -22.82 -10.68 3.96
CA SER A 148 -21.50 -11.21 4.36
C SER A 148 -20.89 -10.33 5.45
N LYS A 149 -20.26 -10.98 6.43
CA LYS A 149 -19.52 -10.32 7.49
C LYS A 149 -18.20 -9.77 6.95
N VAL A 150 -17.86 -8.56 7.34
CA VAL A 150 -16.62 -7.87 6.95
C VAL A 150 -16.03 -7.14 8.14
N ALA A 151 -14.72 -6.93 8.13
CA ALA A 151 -14.00 -6.19 9.14
C ALA A 151 -13.04 -5.19 8.50
N ILE A 152 -12.72 -4.14 9.26
CA ILE A 152 -11.70 -3.17 8.90
C ILE A 152 -10.62 -3.09 9.98
N ARG A 153 -9.40 -2.75 9.57
CA ARG A 153 -8.32 -2.37 10.48
C ARG A 153 -7.57 -1.19 9.87
N GLY A 154 -7.64 -0.03 10.50
CA GLY A 154 -6.97 1.19 10.08
C GLY A 154 -6.29 1.93 11.21
N ARG A 155 -5.79 3.13 10.90
CA ARG A 155 -5.12 4.04 11.83
C ARG A 155 -5.86 4.23 13.15
N HIS A 156 -7.18 4.40 13.09
CA HIS A 156 -8.00 4.74 14.25
C HIS A 156 -9.07 3.71 14.56
N SER A 157 -9.54 2.96 13.56
CA SER A 157 -10.68 2.07 13.73
C SER A 157 -10.34 0.60 13.50
N ALA A 158 -10.86 -0.24 14.39
CA ALA A 158 -11.04 -1.66 14.18
C ALA A 158 -12.51 -1.97 14.41
N SER A 159 -13.21 -2.42 13.36
CA SER A 159 -14.66 -2.63 13.42
C SER A 159 -15.03 -3.85 12.58
N THR A 160 -16.03 -4.58 13.04
CA THR A 160 -16.71 -5.63 12.27
C THR A 160 -18.12 -5.14 11.93
N GLY A 161 -18.63 -5.56 10.78
CA GLY A 161 -19.95 -5.22 10.29
C GLY A 161 -20.39 -6.18 9.18
N TYR A 162 -21.41 -5.77 8.44
CA TYR A 162 -21.99 -6.54 7.35
C TYR A 162 -22.08 -5.70 6.08
N ILE A 163 -22.02 -6.37 4.94
CA ILE A 163 -22.26 -5.74 3.64
C ILE A 163 -23.77 -5.48 3.47
N ASN A 164 -24.15 -4.24 3.20
CA ASN A 164 -25.53 -3.87 2.91
C ASN A 164 -25.84 -3.86 1.42
N SER A 165 -24.86 -3.54 0.58
CA SER A 165 -25.05 -3.43 -0.86
C SER A 165 -23.71 -3.62 -1.57
N THR A 166 -23.74 -4.47 -2.58
CA THR A 166 -22.68 -4.61 -3.58
C THR A 166 -23.01 -3.74 -4.79
N TYR A 167 -21.98 -3.22 -5.48
CA TYR A 167 -22.14 -2.41 -6.69
C TYR A 167 -22.94 -1.10 -6.48
N ALA A 168 -22.76 -0.46 -5.33
CA ALA A 168 -23.38 0.81 -4.98
C ALA A 168 -22.78 2.00 -5.74
N THR A 169 -23.51 3.11 -5.73
CA THR A 169 -23.05 4.42 -6.18
C THR A 169 -23.21 5.42 -5.05
N SER A 170 -22.21 6.25 -4.81
CA SER A 170 -22.27 7.30 -3.79
C SER A 170 -21.41 8.50 -4.16
N THR A 171 -21.82 9.68 -3.72
CA THR A 171 -21.06 10.92 -3.86
C THR A 171 -20.39 11.27 -2.54
N PHE A 172 -19.08 11.41 -2.56
CA PHE A 172 -18.25 11.73 -1.41
C PHE A 172 -17.78 13.17 -1.52
N LYS A 173 -17.91 13.93 -0.43
CA LYS A 173 -17.23 15.22 -0.31
C LYS A 173 -15.77 14.96 0.01
N TRP A 174 -14.87 15.64 -0.70
CA TRP A 174 -13.44 15.62 -0.44
C TRP A 174 -13.05 16.96 0.22
N PRO A 175 -13.03 17.04 1.56
CA PRO A 175 -12.95 18.33 2.25
C PRO A 175 -11.65 19.08 1.94
N SER A 176 -10.52 18.38 1.85
CA SER A 176 -9.21 19.00 1.60
C SER A 176 -9.10 19.63 0.20
N GLN A 177 -9.97 19.26 -0.74
CA GLN A 177 -9.99 19.84 -2.09
C GLN A 177 -11.23 20.70 -2.37
N GLY A 178 -12.23 20.67 -1.48
CA GLY A 178 -13.49 21.38 -1.67
C GLY A 178 -14.35 20.83 -2.82
N ILE A 179 -14.07 19.62 -3.30
CA ILE A 179 -14.80 18.98 -4.42
C ILE A 179 -15.69 17.83 -3.94
N SER A 180 -16.56 17.35 -4.82
CA SER A 180 -17.30 16.10 -4.63
C SER A 180 -16.95 15.11 -5.73
N VAL A 181 -16.77 13.84 -5.35
CA VAL A 181 -16.47 12.74 -6.27
C VAL A 181 -17.58 11.71 -6.18
N THR A 182 -18.18 11.38 -7.32
CA THR A 182 -19.13 10.26 -7.43
C THR A 182 -18.37 9.02 -7.83
N LEU A 183 -18.50 7.97 -7.01
CA LEU A 183 -17.93 6.65 -7.26
C LEU A 183 -19.03 5.63 -7.48
N THR A 184 -18.81 4.72 -8.42
CA THR A 184 -19.75 3.67 -8.84
C THR A 184 -19.13 2.29 -8.63
N GLY A 185 -19.98 1.27 -8.49
CA GLY A 185 -19.55 -0.11 -8.31
C GLY A 185 -18.81 -0.38 -6.99
N ILE A 186 -18.98 0.47 -5.97
CA ILE A 186 -18.36 0.35 -4.64
C ILE A 186 -19.21 -0.56 -3.74
N VAL A 187 -18.72 -0.90 -2.55
CA VAL A 187 -19.48 -1.74 -1.60
C VAL A 187 -19.80 -0.95 -0.34
N LYS A 188 -21.06 -1.02 0.09
CA LYS A 188 -21.57 -0.38 1.31
C LYS A 188 -21.60 -1.38 2.46
N MET A 189 -21.12 -0.97 3.63
CA MET A 189 -21.05 -1.80 4.84
C MET A 189 -21.41 -1.03 6.11
N THR A 190 -21.64 -1.78 7.20
CA THR A 190 -21.92 -1.25 8.55
C THR A 190 -20.70 -1.14 9.46
N CYS A 191 -19.49 -1.21 8.93
CA CYS A 191 -18.29 -0.99 9.75
C CYS A 191 -18.19 0.49 10.11
N ASN A 192 -17.98 0.78 11.40
CA ASN A 192 -17.68 2.13 11.86
C ASN A 192 -16.27 2.51 11.41
N SER A 193 -16.13 3.70 10.84
CA SER A 193 -14.85 4.27 10.41
C SER A 193 -14.80 5.76 10.76
N GLN A 194 -13.63 6.37 10.71
CA GLN A 194 -13.48 7.82 10.85
C GLN A 194 -12.44 8.39 9.89
N SER A 195 -12.36 9.72 9.82
CA SER A 195 -11.34 10.41 9.05
C SER A 195 -9.94 9.91 9.44
N GLY A 196 -9.09 9.63 8.44
CA GLY A 196 -7.76 9.04 8.62
C GLY A 196 -7.70 7.51 8.48
N ASP A 197 -8.84 6.80 8.53
CA ASP A 197 -8.88 5.37 8.19
C ASP A 197 -8.89 5.09 6.68
N SER A 198 -9.00 6.14 5.85
CA SER A 198 -9.01 6.02 4.40
C SER A 198 -7.89 5.13 3.87
N GLY A 199 -8.23 4.20 3.00
CA GLY A 199 -7.31 3.23 2.42
C GLY A 199 -7.03 2.01 3.29
N CYS A 200 -7.54 1.94 4.52
CA CYS A 200 -7.31 0.80 5.39
C CYS A 200 -7.89 -0.50 4.83
N ILE A 201 -7.35 -1.63 5.30
CA ILE A 201 -7.80 -2.94 4.85
C ILE A 201 -9.26 -3.16 5.20
N VAL A 202 -10.00 -3.72 4.24
CA VAL A 202 -11.27 -4.38 4.46
C VAL A 202 -11.08 -5.85 4.12
N TYR A 203 -11.46 -6.72 5.05
CA TYR A 203 -11.27 -8.18 4.93
C TYR A 203 -12.49 -8.93 5.43
N THR A 204 -12.63 -10.18 5.02
CA THR A 204 -13.65 -11.09 5.53
C THR A 204 -13.07 -11.82 6.75
N PRO A 205 -13.60 -11.63 7.96
CA PRO A 205 -12.93 -12.09 9.19
C PRO A 205 -13.00 -13.60 9.41
N ASP A 206 -13.86 -14.31 8.68
CA ASP A 206 -14.03 -15.75 8.86
C ASP A 206 -12.98 -16.56 8.07
N ASP A 207 -12.47 -16.04 6.95
CA ASP A 207 -11.43 -16.67 6.13
C ASP A 207 -10.14 -15.81 6.01
N MET A 208 -10.14 -14.62 6.60
CA MET A 208 -9.06 -13.63 6.58
C MET A 208 -8.65 -13.16 5.18
N ASN A 209 -9.52 -13.27 4.17
CA ASN A 209 -9.22 -12.86 2.81
C ASN A 209 -9.46 -11.35 2.61
N ILE A 210 -8.79 -10.77 1.60
CA ILE A 210 -8.83 -9.34 1.30
C ILE A 210 -10.11 -9.00 0.52
N ALA A 211 -10.95 -8.13 1.05
CA ALA A 211 -12.15 -7.65 0.37
C ALA A 211 -11.93 -6.34 -0.38
N GLY A 212 -11.10 -5.44 0.16
CA GLY A 212 -10.92 -4.11 -0.42
C GLY A 212 -10.14 -3.13 0.43
N THR A 213 -10.22 -1.85 0.06
CA THR A 213 -9.72 -0.72 0.85
C THR A 213 -10.85 0.24 1.20
N LEU A 214 -10.85 0.78 2.41
CA LEU A 214 -11.85 1.75 2.84
C LEU A 214 -11.77 3.03 1.99
N ILE A 215 -12.91 3.50 1.48
CA ILE A 215 -13.02 4.80 0.79
C ILE A 215 -13.34 5.88 1.83
N GLY A 216 -14.41 5.68 2.60
CA GLY A 216 -14.91 6.64 3.57
C GLY A 216 -16.31 6.27 4.04
N GLY A 217 -16.84 7.04 4.98
CA GLY A 217 -18.13 6.77 5.59
C GLY A 217 -18.62 7.94 6.43
N VAL A 218 -19.72 7.72 7.15
CA VAL A 218 -20.16 8.65 8.19
C VAL A 218 -19.27 8.47 9.40
N THR A 219 -18.57 9.53 9.83
CA THR A 219 -17.63 9.47 10.94
C THR A 219 -18.24 8.85 12.20
N LYS A 220 -17.64 7.76 12.67
CA LYS A 220 -18.06 6.96 13.84
C LYS A 220 -19.51 6.49 13.77
N SER A 221 -20.02 6.29 12.55
CA SER A 221 -21.39 5.86 12.28
C SER A 221 -21.43 5.05 10.98
N ASN A 222 -22.63 4.67 10.59
CA ASN A 222 -22.92 3.94 9.37
C ASN A 222 -23.68 4.83 8.38
N PRO A 223 -23.51 4.61 7.07
CA PRO A 223 -22.69 3.56 6.45
C PRO A 223 -21.22 3.97 6.19
N SER A 224 -20.36 2.97 5.99
CA SER A 224 -19.03 3.11 5.37
C SER A 224 -19.00 2.40 4.02
N TYR A 225 -18.04 2.78 3.17
CA TYR A 225 -17.87 2.26 1.82
C TYR A 225 -16.44 1.80 1.57
N PHE A 226 -16.28 0.75 0.77
CA PHE A 226 -14.96 0.27 0.36
C PHE A 226 -14.89 0.02 -1.15
N MET A 227 -13.67 0.12 -1.64
CA MET A 227 -13.27 -0.18 -3.01
C MET A 227 -12.91 -1.67 -3.11
N PRO A 228 -13.59 -2.47 -3.94
CA PRO A 228 -13.28 -3.89 -4.10
C PRO A 228 -11.82 -4.14 -4.51
N ALA A 229 -11.12 -5.01 -3.77
CA ALA A 229 -9.74 -5.34 -4.09
C ALA A 229 -9.61 -6.03 -5.45
N SER A 230 -10.59 -6.85 -5.83
CA SER A 230 -10.62 -7.53 -7.13
C SER A 230 -10.54 -6.54 -8.29
N ARG A 231 -11.30 -5.44 -8.23
CA ARG A 231 -11.27 -4.40 -9.26
C ARG A 231 -9.93 -3.68 -9.30
N THR A 232 -9.38 -3.30 -8.14
CA THR A 232 -8.08 -2.62 -8.09
C THR A 232 -6.97 -3.50 -8.64
N VAL A 233 -6.96 -4.79 -8.25
CA VAL A 233 -5.98 -5.77 -8.71
C VAL A 233 -6.04 -5.97 -10.21
N GLU A 234 -7.23 -6.18 -10.77
CA GLU A 234 -7.44 -6.33 -12.21
C GLU A 234 -7.03 -5.06 -12.97
N LYS A 235 -7.56 -3.90 -12.55
CA LYS A 235 -7.36 -2.62 -13.24
C LYS A 235 -5.90 -2.17 -13.26
N TYR A 236 -5.15 -2.44 -12.20
CA TYR A 236 -3.75 -2.03 -12.08
C TYR A 236 -2.75 -3.13 -12.43
N GLY A 237 -3.22 -4.31 -12.89
CA GLY A 237 -2.34 -5.43 -13.25
C GLY A 237 -1.49 -5.93 -12.08
N LEU A 238 -2.09 -5.98 -10.89
CA LEU A 238 -1.40 -6.34 -9.65
C LEU A 238 -1.59 -7.81 -9.32
N GLU A 239 -0.78 -8.28 -8.39
CA GLU A 239 -0.96 -9.55 -7.69
C GLU A 239 -0.84 -9.36 -6.20
N LEU A 240 -1.70 -10.05 -5.47
CA LEU A 240 -1.55 -10.20 -4.03
C LEU A 240 -0.34 -11.12 -3.78
N TYR A 241 0.44 -10.82 -2.74
CA TYR A 241 1.55 -11.67 -2.32
C TYR A 241 1.68 -11.66 -0.81
#